data_AF-Q3LBJ4-F1
#
_entry.id   AF-Q3LBJ4-F1
#
_cell.length_a   1.000
_cell.length_b   1.000
_cell.length_c   1.000
_cell.angle_alpha   90.00
_cell.angle_beta   90.00
_cell.angle_gamma   90.00
#
_symmetry.space_group_name_H-M   'P 1'
#
loop_
_entity.id
_entity.type
_entity.pdbx_description
1 polymer ?
#
loop_
_entity_poly.entity_id
_entity_poly.type
_entity_poly.pdbx_seq_one_letter_code
_entity_poly.pdbx_strand_id
1 'polypeptide(L)'
;MLSDRKKLILKAVIANYSQKGQPVGSKSLLYLTEMKFCSATVRYDMMQLEQEGFLKKNHTSSGRVPSFKGYTYYLTHLLTRDNDVANLFPLIDGVV
;
A
#
# COMPACT_ATOMS: atom_id res chain seq x y z
N MET A 1 13.75 -8.09 1.68
CA MET A 1 12.76 -7.95 2.77
C MET A 1 12.41 -6.47 2.89
N LEU A 2 11.14 -6.08 3.01
CA LEU A 2 10.77 -4.66 3.12
C LEU A 2 11.19 -4.08 4.48
N SER A 3 11.69 -2.85 4.49
CA SER A 3 11.94 -2.11 5.74
C SER A 3 10.63 -1.70 6.40
N ASP A 4 10.64 -1.47 7.72
CA ASP A 4 9.41 -1.11 8.44
C ASP A 4 8.78 0.18 7.93
N ARG A 5 9.61 1.13 7.49
CA ARG A 5 9.14 2.35 6.81
C ARG A 5 8.43 2.04 5.50
N LYS A 6 9.00 1.18 4.64
CA LYS A 6 8.37 0.76 3.39
C LYS A 6 7.08 -0.01 3.64
N LYS A 7 7.04 -0.87 4.66
CA LYS A 7 5.81 -1.57 5.10
C LYS A 7 4.73 -0.57 5.50
N LEU A 8 5.07 0.43 6.30
CA LEU A 8 4.14 1.48 6.73
C LEU A 8 3.61 2.28 5.53
N ILE A 9 4.48 2.67 4.59
CA ILE A 9 4.09 3.37 3.38
C ILE A 9 3.17 2.51 2.52
N LEU A 10 3.50 1.23 2.32
CA LEU A 10 2.68 0.30 1.54
C LEU A 10 1.28 0.15 2.16
N LYS A 11 1.20 -0.04 3.49
CA LYS A 11 -0.06 -0.08 4.24
C LYS A 11 -0.88 1.19 4.06
N ALA A 12 -0.25 2.36 4.20
CA ALA A 12 -0.93 3.65 4.07
C ALA A 12 -1.44 3.91 2.63
N VAL A 13 -0.66 3.52 1.61
CA VAL A 13 -1.09 3.61 0.21
C VAL A 13 -2.29 2.71 -0.05
N ILE A 14 -2.25 1.46 0.42
CA ILE A 14 -3.36 0.51 0.25
C ILE A 14 -4.62 1.00 0.95
N ALA A 15 -4.52 1.45 2.20
CA ALA A 15 -5.66 1.98 2.95
C ALA A 15 -6.29 3.18 2.23
N ASN A 16 -5.47 4.14 1.79
CA ASN A 16 -5.98 5.33 1.11
C ASN A 16 -6.59 5.02 -0.26
N TYR A 17 -5.95 4.15 -1.03
CA TYR A 17 -6.45 3.74 -2.34
C TYR A 17 -7.75 2.94 -2.22
N SER A 18 -7.87 2.04 -1.23
CA SER A 18 -9.09 1.26 -0.99
C SER A 18 -10.28 2.15 -0.61
N GLN A 19 -10.03 3.26 0.09
CA GLN A 19 -11.08 4.21 0.47
C GLN A 19 -11.49 5.15 -0.67
N LYS A 20 -10.53 5.61 -1.48
CA LYS A 20 -10.77 6.71 -2.45
C LYS A 20 -10.77 6.28 -3.92
N GLY A 21 -10.20 5.12 -4.25
CA GLY A 21 -10.00 4.65 -5.62
C GLY A 21 -9.04 5.49 -6.47
N GLN A 22 -8.31 6.43 -5.87
CA GLN A 22 -7.45 7.40 -6.58
C GLN A 22 -5.96 7.16 -6.33
N PRO A 23 -5.08 7.37 -7.33
CA PRO A 23 -3.63 7.26 -7.14
C PRO A 23 -3.10 8.11 -5.99
N VAL A 24 -2.28 7.53 -5.12
CA VAL A 24 -1.86 8.13 -3.86
C VAL A 24 -0.54 8.88 -4.02
N GLY A 25 -0.51 10.14 -3.61
CA GLY A 25 0.69 10.98 -3.63
C GLY A 25 1.49 10.91 -2.32
N SER A 26 2.79 11.24 -2.36
CA SER A 26 3.62 11.29 -1.15
C SER A 26 3.15 12.36 -0.16
N LYS A 27 2.56 13.47 -0.64
CA LYS A 27 1.99 14.52 0.23
C LYS A 27 0.73 14.05 0.95
N SER A 28 -0.16 13.31 0.29
CA SER A 28 -1.39 12.84 0.91
C SER A 28 -1.13 11.84 2.05
N LEU A 29 -0.05 11.06 1.96
CA LEU A 29 0.35 10.12 3.02
C LEU A 29 0.80 10.80 4.32
N LEU A 30 1.42 11.98 4.23
CA LEU A 30 1.89 12.72 5.41
C LEU A 30 0.74 13.18 6.33
N TYR A 31 -0.45 13.38 5.78
CA TYR A 31 -1.63 13.77 6.56
C TYR A 31 -2.37 12.57 7.16
N LEU A 32 -2.18 11.38 6.61
CA LEU A 32 -2.89 10.15 7.00
C LEU A 32 -2.15 9.37 8.07
N THR A 33 -0.88 9.65 8.24
CA THR A 33 0.00 8.92 9.12
C THR A 33 0.84 9.95 9.87
N GLU A 34 1.02 9.78 11.17
CA GLU A 34 1.99 10.54 11.96
C GLU A 34 3.43 10.14 11.60
N MET A 35 3.72 10.03 10.30
CA MET A 35 5.03 9.70 9.78
C MET A 35 5.98 10.84 10.11
N LYS A 36 7.02 10.53 10.87
CA LYS A 36 8.12 11.45 11.22
C LYS A 36 9.06 11.73 10.03
N PHE A 37 8.59 11.61 8.79
CA PHE A 37 9.41 11.70 7.56
C PHE A 37 8.88 12.79 6.63
N CYS A 38 9.76 13.37 5.81
CA CYS A 38 9.37 14.38 4.84
C CYS A 38 8.81 13.77 3.54
N SER A 39 8.11 14.60 2.74
CA SER A 39 7.49 14.16 1.48
C SER A 39 8.50 13.62 0.46
N ALA A 40 9.75 14.10 0.49
CA ALA A 40 10.82 13.63 -0.38
C ALA A 40 11.20 12.19 -0.07
N THR A 41 11.40 11.86 1.22
CA THR A 41 11.69 10.50 1.68
C THR A 41 10.57 9.55 1.32
N VAL A 42 9.32 9.94 1.57
CA VAL A 42 8.15 9.13 1.20
C VAL A 42 8.09 8.91 -0.32
N ARG A 43 8.33 9.93 -1.14
CA ARG A 43 8.35 9.80 -2.60
C ARG A 43 9.44 8.82 -3.08
N TYR A 44 10.61 8.84 -2.44
CA TYR A 44 11.72 7.93 -2.71
C TYR A 44 11.37 6.49 -2.36
N ASP A 45 10.83 6.23 -1.17
CA ASP A 45 10.43 4.88 -0.78
C ASP A 45 9.27 4.36 -1.64
N MET A 46 8.32 5.21 -2.04
CA MET A 46 7.27 4.84 -2.99
C MET A 46 7.84 4.47 -4.37
N MET A 47 8.92 5.12 -4.82
CA MET A 47 9.63 4.76 -6.04
C MET A 47 10.34 3.41 -5.91
N GLN A 48 10.96 3.14 -4.76
CA GLN A 48 11.58 1.83 -4.51
C GLN A 48 10.52 0.72 -4.45
N LEU A 49 9.40 0.94 -3.77
CA LEU A 49 8.27 0.02 -3.75
C LEU A 49 7.69 -0.26 -5.14
N GLU A 50 7.72 0.74 -6.02
CA GLU A 50 7.34 0.60 -7.43
C GLU A 50 8.34 -0.27 -8.20
N GLN A 51 9.64 0.00 -8.07
CA GLN A 51 10.71 -0.80 -8.68
C GLN A 51 10.69 -2.26 -8.19
N GLU A 52 10.38 -2.47 -6.92
CA GLU A 52 10.22 -3.79 -6.32
C GLU A 52 8.88 -4.46 -6.68
N GLY A 53 7.99 -3.76 -7.40
CA GLY A 53 6.73 -4.27 -7.93
C GLY A 53 5.57 -4.31 -6.94
N PHE A 54 5.68 -3.71 -5.75
CA PHE A 54 4.59 -3.59 -4.77
C PHE A 54 3.63 -2.44 -5.09
N LEU A 55 4.13 -1.41 -5.76
CA LEU A 55 3.32 -0.29 -6.26
C LEU A 55 3.44 -0.21 -7.78
N LYS A 56 2.49 0.48 -8.41
CA LYS A 56 2.53 0.84 -9.83
C LYS A 56 2.23 2.30 -10.01
N LYS A 57 2.80 2.89 -11.05
CA LYS A 57 2.53 4.26 -11.47
C LYS A 57 1.43 4.25 -12.53
N ASN A 58 0.40 5.08 -12.36
CA ASN A 58 -0.71 5.15 -13.32
C ASN A 58 -0.32 5.99 -14.55
N HIS A 59 0.33 7.15 -14.34
CA HIS A 59 0.97 7.98 -15.38
C HIS A 59 2.14 8.79 -14.82
N THR A 60 2.94 9.42 -15.68
CA THR A 60 4.19 10.13 -15.34
C THR A 60 4.04 11.19 -14.23
N SER A 61 2.87 11.83 -14.12
CA SER A 61 2.52 12.82 -13.10
C SER A 61 1.64 12.31 -11.95
N SER A 62 1.12 11.08 -12.06
CA SER A 62 0.16 10.52 -11.10
C SER A 62 0.86 9.92 -9.87
N GLY A 63 0.12 9.83 -8.77
CA GLY A 63 0.50 9.05 -7.60
C GLY A 63 0.70 7.56 -7.91
N ARG A 64 0.96 6.76 -6.87
CA ARG A 64 1.08 5.31 -7.01
C ARG A 64 -0.22 4.61 -6.61
N VAL A 65 -0.47 3.48 -7.23
CA VAL A 65 -1.54 2.56 -6.86
C VAL A 65 -0.92 1.25 -6.36
N PRO A 66 -1.59 0.51 -5.46
CA PRO A 66 -1.12 -0.82 -5.08
C PRO A 66 -1.10 -1.75 -6.29
N SER A 67 -0.06 -2.58 -6.39
CA SER A 67 -0.05 -3.70 -7.33
C SER A 67 -0.72 -4.93 -6.73
N PHE A 68 -0.94 -5.96 -7.54
CA PHE A 68 -1.34 -7.29 -7.03
C PHE A 68 -0.36 -7.80 -5.96
N LYS A 69 0.95 -7.76 -6.24
CA LYS A 69 2.01 -8.12 -5.29
C LYS A 69 1.95 -7.27 -4.02
N GLY A 70 1.65 -5.98 -4.14
CA GLY A 70 1.43 -5.06 -3.03
C GLY A 70 0.31 -5.53 -2.10
N TYR A 71 -0.85 -5.83 -2.67
CA TYR A 71 -1.99 -6.37 -1.93
C TYR A 71 -1.69 -7.73 -1.30
N THR A 72 -1.11 -8.67 -2.05
CA THR A 72 -0.73 -9.98 -1.52
C THR A 72 0.19 -9.84 -0.32
N TYR A 73 1.23 -9.00 -0.42
CA TYR A 73 2.15 -8.76 0.69
C TYR A 73 1.46 -8.13 1.90
N TYR A 74 0.58 -7.16 1.67
CA TYR A 74 -0.18 -6.51 2.73
C TYR A 74 -1.05 -7.51 3.50
N LEU A 75 -1.83 -8.32 2.80
CA LEU A 75 -2.72 -9.32 3.41
C LEU A 75 -1.96 -10.40 4.18
N THR A 76 -0.77 -10.77 3.71
CA THR A 76 0.03 -11.85 4.29
C THR A 76 0.92 -11.40 5.44
N HIS A 77 1.40 -10.14 5.44
CA HIS A 77 2.45 -9.70 6.37
C HIS A 77 2.11 -8.45 7.19
N LEU A 78 1.16 -7.62 6.75
CA LEU A 78 0.91 -6.28 7.35
C LEU A 78 -0.49 -6.11 7.95
N LEU A 79 -1.41 -6.95 7.51
CA LEU A 79 -2.75 -7.05 8.05
C LEU A 79 -2.66 -7.77 9.39
N THR A 80 -2.89 -7.05 10.48
CA THR A 80 -3.13 -7.67 11.79
C THR A 80 -4.48 -8.37 11.69
N ARG A 81 -4.47 -9.70 11.74
CA ARG A 81 -5.69 -10.51 11.71
C ARG A 81 -6.35 -10.44 13.07
N ASP A 82 -7.18 -9.43 13.28
CA ASP A 82 -8.38 -9.70 14.08
C ASP A 82 -9.29 -10.61 13.21
N ASN A 83 -10.05 -11.50 13.82
CA ASN A 83 -10.64 -12.74 13.25
C ASN A 83 -11.53 -12.63 11.98
N ASP A 84 -11.57 -11.51 11.26
CA ASP A 84 -12.60 -11.16 10.28
C ASP A 84 -12.17 -11.21 8.80
N VAL A 85 -10.91 -11.56 8.48
CA VAL A 85 -10.47 -11.58 7.06
C VAL A 85 -11.13 -12.71 6.26
N ALA A 86 -11.40 -13.84 6.92
CA ALA A 86 -12.15 -14.95 6.32
C ALA A 86 -13.57 -14.51 5.91
N ASN A 87 -14.16 -13.55 6.64
CA ASN A 87 -15.49 -13.01 6.35
C ASN A 87 -15.48 -11.91 5.29
N LEU A 88 -14.37 -11.21 5.09
CA LEU A 88 -14.25 -10.12 4.11
C LEU A 88 -13.95 -10.60 2.67
N PHE A 89 -13.34 -11.77 2.51
CA PHE A 89 -13.01 -12.34 1.20
C PHE A 89 -13.51 -13.79 1.03
N PRO A 90 -14.82 -14.05 1.16
CA PRO A 90 -15.39 -15.40 1.07
C PRO A 90 -15.19 -16.05 -0.31
N LEU A 91 -14.90 -15.26 -1.34
CA LEU A 91 -14.67 -15.72 -2.71
C LEU A 91 -13.29 -16.34 -2.94
N ILE A 92 -12.33 -16.20 -2.01
CA ILE A 92 -10.99 -16.79 -2.16
C ILE A 92 -11.03 -18.30 -1.88
N ASP A 93 -11.91 -18.76 -0.98
CA ASP A 93 -12.01 -20.18 -0.59
C ASP A 93 -12.98 -20.99 -1.49
N GLY A 94 -13.68 -20.34 -2.42
CA GLY A 94 -14.64 -20.98 -3.33
C GLY A 94 -14.10 -21.34 -4.72
N VAL A 95 -12.82 -21.07 -4.99
CA VAL A 95 -12.17 -21.45 -6.26
C VAL A 95 -11.26 -22.65 -6.00
N VAL A 96 -11.86 -23.84 -6.05
CA VAL A 96 -11.17 -25.13 -6.23
C VAL A 96 -11.55 -25.69 -7.59
#